data_AF-A0A813IFV1-F1
#
_entry.id   AF-A0A813IFV1-F1
#
_cell.length_a   1.000
_cell.length_b   1.000
_cell.length_c   1.000
_cell.angle_alpha   90.00
_cell.angle_beta   90.00
_cell.angle_gamma   90.00
#
_symmetry.space_group_name_H-M   'P 1'
#
loop_
_entity.id
_entity.type
_entity.pdbx_description
1 polymer ?
#
loop_
_entity_poly.entity_id
_entity_poly.type
_entity_poly.pdbx_seq_one_letter_code
_entity_poly.pdbx_strand_id
1 'polypeptide(L)'
;MALCCYFHIVPAFVVSLIVHLLLFGLVVADKLPLSPAYYGDRPYYVGCWCMAGGWSAFWLTFFLWADVAAMFGRSGPIVFVDKVCIDQVNIDRKVQGILAIPAWLACSGTLVAVFSEELLVKLWTCFELCTFVALGRTDKIRVEPALLSSASLFLSIRIPCFTSWKTLLAIGDSSVTELTSALGPEFTMVFDTRSFLGLGVLTFATLTYWGRVCNRIRKQVDELDIRTAACQEEADRAVVLRALQSLSNKHISDGTVSEDQQLDELAMAEFTVNMRSQLENAFVRSLGRNRLPCKCFVASVMPLLGNMLDYLAADLRMQQLIAQGGGPPSIADTLQHVAASIVFRVSPALLGISLFNLCAFMPGILLPTCPHIWSLSLHFIGFPLIAYAAVYSFHLVEYMREQEVIPDWQYVLLAAADIIAVVWMCFLYRPVGREFRIRQAGPVTAVENSPIFSCRI
;
A
#
# COMPACT_ATOMS: atom_id res chain seq x y z
N MET A 1 -6.74 -8.15 -2.36
CA MET A 1 -5.88 -7.15 -1.69
C MET A 1 -6.17 -5.72 -2.14
N ALA A 2 -5.96 -5.33 -3.40
CA ALA A 2 -6.22 -3.94 -3.84
C ALA A 2 -7.64 -3.46 -3.51
N LEU A 3 -8.67 -4.26 -3.81
CA LEU A 3 -10.06 -3.97 -3.46
C LEU A 3 -10.29 -3.90 -1.93
N CYS A 4 -9.65 -4.78 -1.15
CA CYS A 4 -9.69 -4.70 0.32
C CYS A 4 -9.09 -3.38 0.82
N CYS A 5 -7.96 -2.95 0.26
CA CYS A 5 -7.38 -1.62 0.55
C CYS A 5 -8.29 -0.48 0.08
N TYR A 6 -9.09 -0.67 -0.96
CA TYR A 6 -10.07 0.32 -1.38
C TYR A 6 -11.19 0.48 -0.35
N PHE A 7 -11.83 -0.62 0.06
CA PHE A 7 -13.02 -0.58 0.91
C PHE A 7 -12.72 -0.51 2.41
N HIS A 8 -11.67 -1.18 2.90
CA HIS A 8 -11.50 -1.46 4.33
C HIS A 8 -10.39 -0.64 4.99
N ILE A 9 -9.52 0.03 4.23
CA ILE A 9 -8.36 0.72 4.83
C ILE A 9 -8.75 1.90 5.73
N VAL A 10 -9.78 2.66 5.34
CA VAL A 10 -10.26 3.83 6.07
C VAL A 10 -10.94 3.42 7.39
N PRO A 11 -11.92 2.50 7.41
CA PRO A 11 -12.51 2.07 8.67
C PRO A 11 -11.47 1.39 9.58
N ALA A 12 -10.56 0.58 9.02
CA ALA A 12 -9.47 -0.01 9.79
C ALA A 12 -8.57 1.04 10.45
N PHE A 13 -8.22 2.09 9.72
CA PHE A 13 -7.47 3.23 10.26
C PHE A 13 -8.22 3.93 11.39
N VAL A 14 -9.50 4.26 11.19
CA VAL A 14 -10.30 4.99 12.19
C VAL A 14 -10.46 4.17 13.47
N VAL A 15 -10.80 2.89 13.36
CA VAL A 15 -10.96 2.00 14.53
C VAL A 15 -9.61 1.84 15.25
N SER A 16 -8.53 1.62 14.51
CA SER A 16 -7.18 1.53 15.06
C SER A 16 -6.81 2.80 15.84
N LEU A 17 -7.05 3.98 15.26
CA LEU A 17 -6.78 5.28 15.92
C LEU A 17 -7.58 5.45 17.21
N ILE A 18 -8.87 5.08 17.22
CA ILE A 18 -9.70 5.12 18.43
C ILE A 18 -9.11 4.20 19.50
N VAL A 19 -8.75 2.96 19.14
CA VAL A 19 -8.16 2.00 20.09
C VAL A 19 -6.81 2.49 20.62
N HIS A 20 -5.95 3.08 19.78
CA HIS A 20 -4.71 3.70 20.20
C HIS A 20 -4.94 4.76 21.30
N LEU A 21 -5.90 5.67 21.07
CA LEU A 21 -6.19 6.75 22.02
C LEU A 21 -6.82 6.24 23.32
N LEU A 22 -7.68 5.22 23.24
CA LEU A 22 -8.28 4.59 24.41
C LEU A 22 -7.22 3.89 25.27
N LEU A 23 -6.32 3.10 24.66
CA LEU A 23 -5.26 2.41 25.37
C LEU A 23 -4.23 3.39 25.95
N PHE A 24 -3.90 4.45 25.20
CA PHE A 24 -3.09 5.56 25.71
C PHE A 24 -3.70 6.14 27.01
N GLY A 25 -4.99 6.47 26.99
CA GLY A 25 -5.69 6.99 28.16
C GLY A 25 -5.70 6.01 29.34
N LEU A 26 -5.87 4.71 29.08
CA LEU A 26 -5.84 3.67 30.12
C LEU A 26 -4.44 3.46 30.73
N VAL A 27 -3.37 3.59 29.95
CA VAL A 27 -2.00 3.56 30.47
C VAL A 27 -1.72 4.78 31.36
N VAL A 28 -2.10 5.98 30.90
CA VAL A 28 -1.95 7.22 31.69
C VAL A 28 -2.79 7.20 32.96
N ALA A 29 -3.99 6.60 32.92
CA ALA A 29 -4.86 6.44 34.08
C ALA A 29 -4.47 5.29 35.03
N ASP A 30 -3.27 4.72 34.87
CA ASP A 30 -2.73 3.64 35.72
C ASP A 30 -3.57 2.34 35.67
N LYS A 31 -4.40 2.14 34.64
CA LYS A 31 -5.27 0.96 34.49
C LYS A 31 -4.63 -0.19 33.72
N LEU A 32 -3.66 0.12 32.87
CA LEU A 32 -2.85 -0.88 32.15
C LEU A 32 -1.44 -0.90 32.73
N PRO A 33 -0.83 -2.06 32.98
CA PRO A 33 0.49 -2.12 33.60
C PRO A 33 1.58 -1.65 32.64
N LEU A 34 2.64 -1.07 33.19
CA LEU A 34 3.89 -0.81 32.46
C LEU A 34 4.94 -1.81 32.94
N SER A 35 5.77 -2.28 32.01
CA SER A 35 6.89 -3.15 32.37
C SER A 35 8.12 -2.29 32.67
N PRO A 36 8.80 -2.50 33.81
CA PRO A 36 10.10 -1.89 34.04
C PRO A 36 11.12 -2.51 33.08
N ALA A 37 11.98 -1.68 32.54
CA ALA A 37 13.15 -2.04 31.76
C ALA A 37 14.34 -1.24 32.29
N TYR A 38 15.56 -1.74 32.11
CA TYR A 38 16.76 -1.14 32.70
C TYR A 38 17.75 -0.76 31.61
N TYR A 39 18.25 0.48 31.66
CA TYR A 39 19.33 0.95 30.80
C TYR A 39 20.48 1.39 31.71
N GLY A 40 21.42 0.47 31.93
CA GLY A 40 22.33 0.56 33.07
C GLY A 40 21.55 0.53 34.38
N ASP A 41 21.89 1.41 35.33
CA ASP A 41 21.25 1.47 36.66
C ASP A 41 19.95 2.28 36.68
N ARG A 42 19.52 2.84 35.55
CA ARG A 42 18.32 3.68 35.50
C ARG A 42 17.11 2.86 35.03
N PRO A 43 16.08 2.70 35.87
CA PRO A 43 14.84 2.09 35.43
C PRO A 43 14.11 3.06 34.49
N TYR A 44 13.60 2.52 33.39
CA TYR A 44 12.63 3.17 32.50
C TYR A 44 11.43 2.25 32.33
N TYR A 45 10.27 2.80 31.98
CA TYR A 45 9.05 2.02 31.81
C TYR A 45 8.70 1.91 30.33
N VAL A 46 8.28 0.71 29.91
CA VAL A 46 7.87 0.43 28.54
C VAL A 46 6.43 -0.07 28.54
N GLY A 47 5.62 0.51 27.64
CA GLY A 47 4.30 0.02 27.28
C GLY A 47 4.31 -0.60 25.88
N CYS A 48 3.38 -1.50 25.61
CA CYS A 48 3.14 -2.05 24.27
C CYS A 48 1.65 -2.05 23.90
N TRP A 49 0.81 -1.49 24.76
CA TRP A 49 -0.64 -1.61 24.67
C TRP A 49 -1.19 -0.87 23.47
N CYS A 50 -0.77 0.38 23.26
CA CYS A 50 -1.23 1.20 22.16
C CYS A 50 -0.86 0.52 20.84
N MET A 51 0.41 0.16 20.66
CA MET A 51 0.90 -0.52 19.47
C MET A 51 0.19 -1.86 19.23
N ALA A 52 0.17 -2.76 20.21
CA ALA A 52 -0.39 -4.10 20.04
C ALA A 52 -1.91 -4.05 19.82
N GLY A 53 -2.63 -3.27 20.63
CA GLY A 53 -4.07 -3.16 20.53
C GLY A 53 -4.52 -2.41 19.29
N GLY A 54 -3.89 -1.27 18.97
CA GLY A 54 -4.21 -0.52 17.76
C GLY A 54 -3.88 -1.28 16.48
N TRP A 55 -2.76 -2.02 16.45
CA TRP A 55 -2.39 -2.89 15.32
C TRP A 55 -3.35 -4.08 15.17
N SER A 56 -3.71 -4.73 16.27
CA SER A 56 -4.68 -5.84 16.25
C SER A 56 -6.05 -5.35 15.77
N ALA A 57 -6.52 -4.21 16.28
CA ALA A 57 -7.76 -3.58 15.85
C ALA A 57 -7.74 -3.20 14.37
N PHE A 58 -6.60 -2.70 13.85
CA PHE A 58 -6.42 -2.43 12.43
C PHE A 58 -6.65 -3.69 11.60
N TRP A 59 -5.96 -4.79 11.89
CA TRP A 59 -6.06 -6.02 11.07
C TRP A 59 -7.40 -6.71 11.20
N LEU A 60 -7.95 -6.79 12.41
CA LEU A 60 -9.29 -7.34 12.63
C LEU A 60 -10.32 -6.56 11.83
N THR A 61 -10.27 -5.22 11.90
CA THR A 61 -11.18 -4.38 11.11
C THR A 61 -10.89 -4.54 9.62
N PHE A 62 -9.63 -4.54 9.18
CA PHE A 62 -9.28 -4.65 7.77
C PHE A 62 -9.82 -5.93 7.11
N PHE A 63 -9.77 -7.07 7.81
CA PHE A 63 -10.26 -8.34 7.27
C PHE A 63 -11.75 -8.58 7.53
N LEU A 64 -12.29 -8.12 8.66
CA LEU A 64 -13.66 -8.44 9.09
C LEU A 64 -14.64 -7.26 8.95
N TRP A 65 -14.25 -6.15 8.32
CA TRP A 65 -15.11 -4.97 8.22
C TRP A 65 -16.45 -5.26 7.53
N ALA A 66 -16.47 -6.12 6.51
CA ALA A 66 -17.70 -6.50 5.81
C ALA A 66 -18.70 -7.17 6.78
N ASP A 67 -18.22 -8.12 7.59
CA ASP A 67 -19.04 -8.81 8.60
C ASP A 67 -19.48 -7.85 9.71
N VAL A 68 -18.56 -7.00 10.18
CA VAL A 68 -18.86 -5.97 11.20
C VAL A 68 -19.93 -5.01 10.68
N ALA A 69 -19.80 -4.50 9.46
CA ALA A 69 -20.79 -3.62 8.85
C ALA A 69 -22.16 -4.31 8.72
N ALA A 70 -22.17 -5.59 8.33
CA ALA A 70 -23.39 -6.38 8.22
C ALA A 70 -24.10 -6.56 9.57
N MET A 71 -23.37 -6.76 10.67
CA MET A 71 -23.95 -6.82 12.02
C MET A 71 -24.69 -5.54 12.42
N PHE A 72 -24.30 -4.38 11.87
CA PHE A 72 -24.98 -3.10 12.09
C PHE A 72 -26.04 -2.79 11.03
N GLY A 73 -26.50 -3.80 10.26
CA GLY A 73 -27.52 -3.64 9.23
C GLY A 73 -27.06 -2.82 8.02
N ARG A 74 -25.75 -2.57 7.87
CA ARG A 74 -25.21 -1.90 6.69
C ARG A 74 -24.93 -2.93 5.61
N SER A 75 -25.59 -2.78 4.46
CA SER A 75 -25.21 -3.54 3.27
C SER A 75 -23.84 -3.05 2.78
N GLY A 76 -22.91 -3.98 2.61
CA GLY A 76 -21.63 -3.71 1.96
C GLY A 76 -21.79 -3.17 0.54
N PRO A 77 -20.71 -2.67 -0.07
CA PRO A 77 -20.75 -2.21 -1.45
C PRO A 77 -21.19 -3.34 -2.38
N ILE A 78 -22.08 -3.04 -3.30
CA ILE A 78 -22.43 -3.97 -4.38
C ILE A 78 -21.36 -3.78 -5.47
N VAL A 79 -20.62 -4.84 -5.77
CA VAL A 79 -19.52 -4.80 -6.73
C VAL A 79 -19.84 -5.70 -7.90
N PHE A 80 -19.79 -5.12 -9.10
CA PHE A 80 -19.79 -5.88 -10.34
C PHE A 80 -18.35 -6.32 -10.64
N VAL A 81 -18.15 -7.62 -10.81
CA VAL A 81 -16.86 -8.20 -11.21
C VAL A 81 -17.11 -9.00 -12.48
N ASP A 82 -16.63 -8.48 -13.59
CA ASP A 82 -16.77 -9.04 -14.95
C ASP A 82 -16.62 -10.57 -14.98
N LYS A 83 -15.54 -11.09 -14.42
CA LYS A 83 -15.18 -12.51 -14.43
C LYS A 83 -16.16 -13.40 -13.66
N VAL A 84 -16.89 -12.83 -12.71
CA VAL A 84 -17.87 -13.54 -11.88
C VAL A 84 -19.28 -13.38 -12.46
N CYS A 85 -19.58 -12.22 -13.02
CA CYS A 85 -20.92 -11.86 -13.49
C CYS A 85 -21.18 -12.30 -14.94
N ILE A 86 -20.15 -12.53 -15.76
CA ILE A 86 -20.26 -12.96 -17.15
C ILE A 86 -19.97 -14.45 -17.24
N ASP A 87 -20.89 -15.20 -17.85
CA ASP A 87 -20.72 -16.64 -18.10
C ASP A 87 -19.46 -16.89 -18.95
N GLN A 88 -18.52 -17.65 -18.39
CA GLN A 88 -17.24 -17.96 -19.06
C GLN A 88 -17.30 -19.26 -19.87
N VAL A 89 -18.42 -20.00 -19.82
CA VAL A 89 -18.55 -21.34 -20.41
C VAL A 89 -19.55 -21.32 -21.57
N ASN A 90 -20.70 -20.67 -21.40
CA ASN A 90 -21.72 -20.57 -22.44
C ASN A 90 -21.50 -19.32 -23.30
N ILE A 91 -21.17 -19.52 -24.58
CA ILE A 91 -20.83 -18.43 -25.49
C ILE A 91 -21.98 -17.44 -25.73
N ASP A 92 -23.22 -17.91 -25.83
CA ASP A 92 -24.38 -17.04 -26.06
C ASP A 92 -24.64 -16.15 -24.84
N ARG A 93 -24.55 -16.73 -23.63
CA ARG A 93 -24.66 -15.98 -22.38
C ARG A 93 -23.48 -15.03 -22.16
N LYS A 94 -22.28 -15.42 -22.59
CA LYS A 94 -21.10 -14.54 -22.59
C LYS A 94 -21.36 -13.29 -23.44
N VAL A 95 -21.84 -13.48 -24.68
CA VAL A 95 -22.17 -12.38 -25.59
C VAL A 95 -23.26 -11.48 -25.00
N GLN A 96 -24.32 -12.05 -24.44
CA GLN A 96 -25.36 -11.27 -23.74
C GLN A 96 -24.79 -10.48 -22.56
N GLY A 97 -23.90 -11.10 -21.77
CA GLY A 97 -23.21 -10.46 -20.66
C GLY A 97 -22.35 -9.28 -21.11
N ILE A 98 -21.58 -9.45 -22.19
CA ILE A 98 -20.75 -8.38 -22.78
C ILE A 98 -21.62 -7.21 -23.25
N LEU A 99 -22.71 -7.49 -23.96
CA LEU A 99 -23.65 -6.46 -24.44
C LEU A 99 -24.36 -5.73 -23.28
N ALA A 100 -24.44 -6.33 -22.10
CA ALA A 100 -25.01 -5.72 -20.91
C ALA A 100 -24.02 -4.84 -20.13
N ILE A 101 -22.70 -4.91 -20.37
CA ILE A 101 -21.69 -4.14 -19.63
C ILE A 101 -21.98 -2.62 -19.67
N PRO A 102 -22.32 -1.99 -20.80
CA PRO A 102 -22.62 -0.55 -20.82
C PRO A 102 -23.79 -0.17 -19.90
N ALA A 103 -24.80 -1.03 -19.78
CA ALA A 103 -25.92 -0.81 -18.87
C ALA A 103 -25.47 -0.90 -17.40
N TRP A 104 -24.63 -1.89 -17.07
CA TRP A 104 -24.02 -2.01 -15.75
C TRP A 104 -23.17 -0.79 -15.39
N LEU A 105 -22.35 -0.32 -16.31
CA LEU A 105 -21.52 0.87 -16.13
C LEU A 105 -22.37 2.15 -15.99
N ALA A 106 -23.50 2.24 -16.70
CA ALA A 106 -24.45 3.34 -16.54
C ALA A 106 -25.12 3.35 -15.16
N CYS A 107 -25.38 2.19 -14.57
CA CYS A 107 -25.91 2.08 -13.21
C CYS A 107 -24.84 2.18 -12.11
N SER A 108 -23.56 1.99 -12.44
CA SER A 108 -22.47 1.93 -11.46
C SER A 108 -22.07 3.31 -10.94
N GLY A 109 -22.05 3.49 -9.62
CA GLY A 109 -21.65 4.77 -8.99
C GLY A 109 -20.18 5.16 -9.19
N THR A 110 -19.30 4.17 -9.36
CA THR A 110 -17.83 4.33 -9.41
C THR A 110 -17.23 3.16 -10.16
N LEU A 111 -16.21 3.42 -10.99
CA LEU A 111 -15.41 2.40 -11.66
C LEU A 111 -14.05 2.31 -10.97
N VAL A 112 -13.74 1.17 -10.35
CA VAL A 112 -12.46 0.95 -9.67
C VAL A 112 -11.54 0.14 -10.57
N ALA A 113 -10.61 0.82 -11.26
CA ALA A 113 -9.59 0.21 -12.07
C ALA A 113 -8.42 -0.26 -11.19
N VAL A 114 -8.29 -1.58 -11.01
CA VAL A 114 -7.14 -2.17 -10.30
C VAL A 114 -5.92 -2.09 -11.19
N PHE A 115 -5.02 -1.20 -10.82
CA PHE A 115 -3.90 -0.82 -11.66
C PHE A 115 -2.84 -1.94 -11.73
N SER A 116 -2.54 -2.38 -12.95
CA SER A 116 -1.50 -3.35 -13.31
C SER A 116 -0.84 -2.98 -14.64
N GLU A 117 0.30 -3.58 -14.95
CA GLU A 117 1.03 -3.34 -16.23
C GLU A 117 0.22 -3.73 -17.46
N GLU A 118 -0.81 -4.56 -17.30
CA GLU A 118 -1.66 -5.07 -18.38
C GLU A 118 -3.01 -4.34 -18.47
N LEU A 119 -3.24 -3.31 -17.62
CA LEU A 119 -4.57 -2.69 -17.49
C LEU A 119 -5.08 -2.18 -18.84
N LEU A 120 -4.29 -1.34 -19.53
CA LEU A 120 -4.65 -0.75 -20.83
C LEU A 120 -4.24 -1.59 -22.03
N VAL A 121 -3.71 -2.80 -21.78
CA VAL A 121 -3.38 -3.75 -22.83
C VAL A 121 -4.61 -4.60 -23.17
N LYS A 122 -5.46 -4.87 -22.19
CA LYS A 122 -6.64 -5.74 -22.35
C LYS A 122 -7.81 -4.98 -22.95
N LEU A 123 -8.34 -5.52 -24.06
CA LEU A 123 -9.48 -4.94 -24.79
C LEU A 123 -10.68 -4.66 -23.87
N TRP A 124 -10.98 -5.59 -22.96
CA TRP A 124 -12.13 -5.49 -22.06
C TRP A 124 -12.01 -4.31 -21.10
N THR A 125 -10.84 -4.15 -20.47
CA THR A 125 -10.59 -2.99 -19.59
C THR A 125 -10.69 -1.67 -20.37
N CYS A 126 -10.11 -1.63 -21.58
CA CYS A 126 -10.19 -0.44 -22.43
C CYS A 126 -11.64 -0.12 -22.79
N PHE A 127 -12.43 -1.14 -23.14
CA PHE A 127 -13.86 -1.00 -23.41
C PHE A 127 -14.63 -0.44 -22.21
N GLU A 128 -14.41 -0.97 -21.01
CA GLU A 128 -15.08 -0.50 -19.79
C GLU A 128 -14.72 0.95 -19.47
N LEU A 129 -13.42 1.30 -19.55
CA LEU A 129 -12.94 2.66 -19.33
C LEU A 129 -13.53 3.62 -20.36
N CYS A 130 -13.45 3.30 -21.66
CA CYS A 130 -13.98 4.13 -22.72
C CYS A 130 -15.50 4.30 -22.62
N THR A 131 -16.22 3.24 -22.27
CA THR A 131 -17.68 3.31 -22.05
C THR A 131 -18.00 4.23 -20.87
N PHE A 132 -17.28 4.09 -19.76
CA PHE A 132 -17.52 4.91 -18.56
C PHE A 132 -17.20 6.40 -18.78
N VAL A 133 -16.16 6.68 -19.58
CA VAL A 133 -15.83 8.05 -20.01
C VAL A 133 -16.86 8.59 -21.02
N ALA A 134 -17.32 7.78 -21.98
CA ALA A 134 -18.37 8.17 -22.93
C ALA A 134 -19.71 8.48 -22.23
N LEU A 135 -19.96 7.87 -21.08
CA LEU A 135 -21.09 8.19 -20.20
C LEU A 135 -20.89 9.49 -19.40
N GLY A 136 -19.78 10.20 -19.58
CA GLY A 136 -19.46 11.46 -18.89
C GLY A 136 -19.06 11.29 -17.42
N ARG A 137 -18.66 10.09 -17.00
CA ARG A 137 -18.41 9.74 -15.59
C ARG A 137 -16.93 9.69 -15.21
N THR A 138 -16.10 10.42 -15.93
CA THR A 138 -14.64 10.44 -15.80
C THR A 138 -14.17 10.78 -14.37
N ASP A 139 -14.93 11.58 -13.61
CA ASP A 139 -14.63 11.94 -12.22
C ASP A 139 -14.88 10.80 -11.21
N LYS A 140 -15.61 9.75 -11.62
CA LYS A 140 -15.93 8.57 -10.81
C LYS A 140 -15.00 7.39 -11.11
N ILE A 141 -13.95 7.57 -11.92
CA ILE A 141 -12.92 6.55 -12.12
C ILE A 141 -11.94 6.62 -10.95
N ARG A 142 -11.72 5.49 -10.30
CA ARG A 142 -10.75 5.31 -9.21
C ARG A 142 -9.70 4.30 -9.62
N VAL A 143 -8.43 4.65 -9.44
CA VAL A 143 -7.28 3.85 -9.80
C VAL A 143 -6.63 3.32 -8.54
N GLU A 144 -6.54 2.01 -8.42
CA GLU A 144 -6.04 1.34 -7.22
C GLU A 144 -4.80 0.50 -7.50
N PRO A 145 -3.61 0.90 -7.00
CA PRO A 145 -2.37 0.19 -7.30
C PRO A 145 -2.27 -1.15 -6.59
N ALA A 146 -2.23 -2.22 -7.38
CA ALA A 146 -2.16 -3.58 -6.86
C ALA A 146 -0.89 -3.84 -6.04
N LEU A 147 0.28 -3.47 -6.59
CA LEU A 147 1.54 -3.69 -5.89
C LEU A 147 1.69 -2.78 -4.67
N LEU A 148 1.37 -1.49 -4.80
CA LEU A 148 1.55 -0.54 -3.69
C LEU A 148 0.65 -0.87 -2.50
N SER A 149 -0.57 -1.35 -2.76
CA SER A 149 -1.46 -1.88 -1.72
C SER A 149 -0.86 -3.08 -0.99
N SER A 150 -0.20 -3.98 -1.73
CA SER A 150 0.43 -5.17 -1.13
C SER A 150 1.70 -4.80 -0.36
N ALA A 151 2.50 -3.89 -0.91
CA ALA A 151 3.70 -3.37 -0.26
C ALA A 151 3.37 -2.59 1.02
N SER A 152 2.31 -1.76 1.03
CA SER A 152 1.90 -1.04 2.24
C SER A 152 1.45 -1.97 3.35
N LEU A 153 0.70 -3.02 3.02
CA LEU A 153 0.31 -4.06 3.98
C LEU A 153 1.54 -4.83 4.51
N PHE A 154 2.51 -5.14 3.65
CA PHE A 154 3.74 -5.78 4.11
C PHE A 154 4.53 -4.88 5.07
N LEU A 155 4.63 -3.58 4.77
CA LEU A 155 5.27 -2.59 5.63
C LEU A 155 4.55 -2.45 6.99
N SER A 156 3.21 -2.45 6.98
CA SER A 156 2.41 -2.38 8.22
C SER A 156 2.48 -3.64 9.08
N ILE A 157 2.95 -4.77 8.55
CA ILE A 157 3.32 -5.96 9.35
C ILE A 157 4.75 -5.85 9.84
N ARG A 158 5.70 -5.48 8.96
CA ARG A 158 7.14 -5.49 9.27
C ARG A 158 7.52 -4.51 10.37
N ILE A 159 7.02 -3.28 10.33
CA ILE A 159 7.34 -2.25 11.33
C ILE A 159 6.97 -2.71 12.76
N PRO A 160 5.72 -3.14 13.04
CA PRO A 160 5.34 -3.57 14.37
C PRO A 160 6.01 -4.87 14.80
N CYS A 161 6.28 -5.81 13.90
CA CYS A 161 7.07 -7.01 14.26
C CYS A 161 8.46 -6.62 14.77
N PHE A 162 9.10 -5.64 14.11
CA PHE A 162 10.41 -5.14 14.51
C PHE A 162 10.38 -4.39 15.85
N THR A 163 9.40 -3.51 16.06
CA THR A 163 9.27 -2.78 17.34
C THR A 163 8.86 -3.72 18.49
N SER A 164 7.95 -4.66 18.24
CA SER A 164 7.53 -5.66 19.22
C SER A 164 8.67 -6.56 19.65
N TRP A 165 9.56 -6.95 18.72
CA TRP A 165 10.77 -7.70 19.04
C TRP A 165 11.64 -6.99 20.08
N LYS A 166 11.85 -5.67 19.94
CA LYS A 166 12.59 -4.88 20.94
C LYS A 166 11.90 -4.86 22.29
N THR A 167 10.58 -4.66 22.29
CA THR A 167 9.81 -4.65 23.52
C THR A 167 9.84 -6.01 24.22
N LEU A 168 9.78 -7.11 23.47
CA LEU A 168 9.92 -8.46 24.01
C LEU A 168 11.32 -8.69 24.60
N LEU A 169 12.37 -8.22 23.94
CA LEU A 169 13.73 -8.28 24.50
C LEU A 169 13.87 -7.46 25.79
N ALA A 170 13.20 -6.30 25.86
CA ALA A 170 13.23 -5.44 27.04
C ALA A 170 12.42 -5.99 28.23
N ILE A 171 11.37 -6.77 27.97
CA ILE A 171 10.50 -7.37 28.99
C ILE A 171 10.97 -8.78 29.39
N GLY A 172 11.81 -9.42 28.58
CA GLY A 172 12.30 -10.77 28.81
C GLY A 172 12.99 -10.93 30.17
N ASP A 173 12.88 -12.15 30.71
CA ASP A 173 13.48 -12.59 31.98
C ASP A 173 14.97 -12.22 32.06
N SER A 174 15.56 -12.22 33.27
CA SER A 174 16.94 -11.76 33.52
C SER A 174 17.96 -12.40 32.56
N SER A 175 17.71 -13.62 32.07
CA SER A 175 18.52 -14.31 31.06
C SER A 175 18.57 -13.62 29.69
N VAL A 176 17.46 -13.01 29.24
CA VAL A 176 17.41 -12.26 27.97
C VAL A 176 18.11 -10.93 28.14
N THR A 177 17.92 -10.29 29.30
CA THR A 177 18.60 -9.05 29.66
C THR A 177 20.12 -9.27 29.73
N GLU A 178 20.56 -10.39 30.33
CA GLU A 178 21.96 -10.84 30.32
C GLU A 178 22.47 -11.03 28.89
N LEU A 179 21.73 -11.71 28.02
CA LEU A 179 22.13 -11.88 26.61
C LEU A 179 22.24 -10.53 25.87
N THR A 180 21.28 -9.62 26.04
CA THR A 180 21.37 -8.27 25.43
C THR A 180 22.50 -7.43 26.03
N SER A 181 22.78 -7.58 27.33
CA SER A 181 23.89 -6.90 27.97
C SER A 181 25.24 -7.46 27.51
N ALA A 182 25.32 -8.78 27.29
CA ALA A 182 26.49 -9.47 26.74
C ALA A 182 26.76 -9.08 25.29
N LEU A 183 25.71 -8.93 24.48
CA LEU A 183 25.80 -8.44 23.09
C LEU A 183 26.10 -6.94 23.01
N GLY A 184 25.97 -6.20 24.11
CA GLY A 184 26.27 -4.78 24.22
C GLY A 184 25.29 -3.84 23.48
N PRO A 185 25.36 -2.53 23.77
CA PRO A 185 24.54 -1.51 23.08
C PRO A 185 24.83 -1.46 21.57
N GLU A 186 26.04 -1.87 21.16
CA GLU A 186 26.46 -1.92 19.77
C GLU A 186 25.59 -2.85 18.93
N PHE A 187 25.26 -4.05 19.44
CA PHE A 187 24.38 -4.99 18.72
C PHE A 187 23.00 -4.39 18.45
N THR A 188 22.39 -3.73 19.44
CA THR A 188 21.08 -3.09 19.26
C THR A 188 21.14 -1.96 18.23
N MET A 189 22.22 -1.17 18.23
CA MET A 189 22.45 -0.11 17.24
C MET A 189 22.65 -0.68 15.83
N VAL A 190 23.40 -1.78 15.68
CA VAL A 190 23.58 -2.48 14.39
C VAL A 190 22.23 -2.95 13.86
N PHE A 191 21.49 -3.68 14.70
CA PHE A 191 20.21 -4.27 14.32
C PHE A 191 19.19 -3.19 13.93
N ASP A 192 19.18 -2.08 14.66
CA ASP A 192 18.36 -0.91 14.37
C ASP A 192 18.74 -0.28 13.03
N THR A 193 20.01 0.01 12.85
CA THR A 193 20.54 0.61 11.63
C THR A 193 20.23 -0.26 10.41
N ARG A 194 20.45 -1.57 10.50
CA ARG A 194 20.14 -2.52 9.42
C ARG A 194 18.65 -2.59 9.12
N SER A 195 17.80 -2.58 10.13
CA SER A 195 16.35 -2.66 9.95
C SER A 195 15.78 -1.38 9.34
N PHE A 196 16.24 -0.22 9.79
CA PHE A 196 15.88 1.07 9.20
C PHE A 196 16.40 1.18 7.76
N LEU A 197 17.63 0.72 7.50
CA LEU A 197 18.18 0.68 6.14
C LEU A 197 17.34 -0.24 5.24
N GLY A 198 17.03 -1.46 5.69
CA GLY A 198 16.21 -2.41 4.93
C GLY A 198 14.82 -1.86 4.64
N LEU A 199 14.20 -1.20 5.62
CA LEU A 199 12.91 -0.52 5.45
C LEU A 199 13.00 0.64 4.44
N GLY A 200 14.07 1.45 4.54
CA GLY A 200 14.35 2.54 3.62
C GLY A 200 14.55 2.06 2.19
N VAL A 201 15.37 1.02 1.99
CA VAL A 201 15.63 0.39 0.69
C VAL A 201 14.35 -0.21 0.10
N LEU A 202 13.55 -0.92 0.90
CA LEU A 202 12.29 -1.51 0.43
C LEU A 202 11.27 -0.43 0.02
N THR A 203 11.15 0.62 0.83
CA THR A 203 10.29 1.78 0.52
C THR A 203 10.79 2.45 -0.75
N PHE A 204 12.10 2.59 -0.93
CA PHE A 204 12.72 3.21 -2.11
C PHE A 204 12.44 2.41 -3.37
N ALA A 205 12.67 1.10 -3.31
CA ALA A 205 12.40 0.18 -4.39
C ALA A 205 10.91 0.21 -4.78
N THR A 206 10.01 0.23 -3.79
CA THR A 206 8.56 0.30 -4.01
C THR A 206 8.15 1.62 -4.68
N LEU A 207 8.63 2.76 -4.18
CA LEU A 207 8.31 4.07 -4.78
C LEU A 207 8.93 4.22 -6.17
N THR A 208 10.15 3.74 -6.37
CA THR A 208 10.82 3.78 -7.68
C THR A 208 10.09 2.90 -8.68
N TYR A 209 9.70 1.68 -8.28
CA TYR A 209 8.87 0.81 -9.10
C TYR A 209 7.53 1.48 -9.42
N TRP A 210 6.88 2.09 -8.43
CA TRP A 210 5.63 2.83 -8.62
C TRP A 210 5.78 4.00 -9.61
N GLY A 211 6.87 4.75 -9.54
CA GLY A 211 7.18 5.79 -10.51
C GLY A 211 7.33 5.25 -11.94
N ARG A 212 8.03 4.11 -12.10
CA ARG A 212 8.14 3.43 -13.41
C ARG A 212 6.79 2.95 -13.92
N VAL A 213 5.97 2.40 -13.04
CA VAL A 213 4.60 2.01 -13.35
C VAL A 213 3.80 3.21 -13.85
N CYS A 214 3.80 4.33 -13.12
CA CYS A 214 3.11 5.55 -13.54
C CYS A 214 3.56 6.06 -14.91
N ASN A 215 4.86 5.98 -15.20
CA ASN A 215 5.38 6.34 -16.52
C ASN A 215 4.92 5.37 -17.62
N ARG A 216 4.85 4.07 -17.34
CA ARG A 216 4.27 3.08 -18.27
C ARG A 216 2.80 3.36 -18.55
N ILE A 217 2.03 3.73 -17.52
CA ILE A 217 0.62 4.11 -17.69
C ILE A 217 0.48 5.25 -18.65
N ARG A 218 1.23 6.33 -18.43
CA ARG A 218 1.15 7.51 -19.29
C ARG A 218 1.42 7.10 -20.74
N LYS A 219 2.48 6.32 -20.98
CA LYS A 219 2.78 5.80 -22.33
C LYS A 219 1.64 4.95 -22.89
N GLN A 220 1.07 4.05 -22.10
CA GLN A 220 -0.06 3.22 -22.52
C GLN A 220 -1.33 4.04 -22.80
N VAL A 221 -1.57 5.14 -22.07
CA VAL A 221 -2.65 6.09 -22.37
C VAL A 221 -2.34 6.81 -23.67
N ASP A 222 -1.12 7.30 -23.87
CA ASP A 222 -0.71 8.00 -25.10
C ASP A 222 -0.82 7.11 -26.34
N GLU A 223 -0.48 5.83 -26.19
CA GLU A 223 -0.49 4.79 -27.23
C GLU A 223 -1.83 4.03 -27.31
N LEU A 224 -2.81 4.36 -26.46
CA LEU A 224 -4.05 3.60 -26.33
C LEU A 224 -4.80 3.54 -27.66
N ASP A 225 -4.85 2.37 -28.28
CA ASP A 225 -5.69 2.10 -29.44
C ASP A 225 -6.53 0.85 -29.17
N ILE A 226 -7.85 1.05 -29.10
CA ILE A 226 -8.80 -0.01 -28.80
C ILE A 226 -8.78 -1.08 -29.91
N ARG A 227 -8.48 -0.70 -31.15
CA ARG A 227 -8.46 -1.64 -32.28
C ARG A 227 -7.33 -2.67 -32.15
N THR A 228 -6.22 -2.28 -31.54
CA THR A 228 -5.02 -3.12 -31.37
C THR A 228 -4.89 -3.72 -29.97
N ALA A 229 -5.76 -3.36 -29.03
CA ALA A 229 -5.76 -3.91 -27.67
C ALA A 229 -5.83 -5.44 -27.69
N ALA A 230 -5.07 -6.09 -26.82
CA ALA A 230 -5.01 -7.54 -26.72
C ALA A 230 -6.37 -8.10 -26.29
N CYS A 231 -6.85 -9.10 -27.02
CA CYS A 231 -8.07 -9.79 -26.70
C CYS A 231 -7.75 -11.21 -26.20
N GLN A 232 -8.51 -11.69 -25.21
CA GLN A 232 -8.40 -13.09 -24.80
C GLN A 232 -9.04 -14.01 -25.84
N GLU A 233 -10.17 -13.59 -26.42
CA GLU A 233 -10.87 -14.29 -27.50
C GLU A 233 -11.16 -13.30 -28.63
N GLU A 234 -10.50 -13.48 -29.77
CA GLU A 234 -10.56 -12.51 -30.88
C GLU A 234 -11.98 -12.28 -31.43
N ALA A 235 -12.89 -13.24 -31.25
CA ALA A 235 -14.30 -13.10 -31.58
C ALA A 235 -15.00 -11.96 -30.82
N ASP A 236 -14.56 -11.65 -29.59
CA ASP A 236 -15.12 -10.58 -28.76
C ASP A 236 -14.82 -9.20 -29.35
N ARG A 237 -13.75 -9.05 -30.15
CA ARG A 237 -13.31 -7.75 -30.69
C ARG A 237 -14.38 -7.10 -31.55
N ALA A 238 -14.99 -7.85 -32.47
CA ALA A 238 -16.02 -7.31 -33.36
C ALA A 238 -17.25 -6.82 -32.57
N VAL A 239 -17.62 -7.53 -31.50
CA VAL A 239 -18.75 -7.16 -30.63
C VAL A 239 -18.44 -5.89 -29.85
N VAL A 240 -17.25 -5.82 -29.24
CA VAL A 240 -16.79 -4.66 -28.46
C VAL A 240 -16.67 -3.41 -29.33
N LEU A 241 -16.05 -3.53 -30.52
CA LEU A 241 -15.88 -2.39 -31.42
C LEU A 241 -17.23 -1.87 -31.94
N ARG A 242 -18.18 -2.76 -32.27
CA ARG A 242 -19.53 -2.35 -32.67
C ARG A 242 -20.27 -1.64 -31.54
N ALA A 243 -20.13 -2.12 -30.30
CA ALA A 243 -20.71 -1.46 -29.13
C ALA A 243 -20.11 -0.05 -28.93
N LEU A 244 -18.80 0.11 -29.06
CA LEU A 244 -18.15 1.42 -28.97
C LEU A 244 -18.52 2.36 -30.10
N GLN A 245 -18.63 1.87 -31.33
CA GLN A 245 -19.13 2.66 -32.46
C GLN A 245 -20.53 3.20 -32.17
N SER A 246 -21.42 2.36 -31.62
CA SER A 246 -22.77 2.82 -31.23
C SER A 246 -22.75 3.91 -30.16
N LEU A 247 -21.81 3.84 -29.21
CA LEU A 247 -21.61 4.86 -28.18
C LEU A 247 -21.02 6.15 -28.76
N SER A 248 -20.04 6.05 -29.66
CA SER A 248 -19.43 7.19 -30.34
C SER A 248 -20.45 7.92 -31.20
N ASN A 249 -21.24 7.18 -31.98
CA ASN A 249 -22.25 7.76 -32.86
C ASN A 249 -23.33 8.49 -32.06
N LYS A 250 -23.72 7.94 -30.90
CA LYS A 250 -24.65 8.61 -29.99
C LYS A 250 -24.10 9.94 -29.46
N HIS A 251 -22.78 10.05 -29.27
CA HIS A 251 -22.14 11.29 -28.82
C HIS A 251 -22.05 12.34 -29.94
N ILE A 252 -21.97 11.90 -31.20
CA ILE A 252 -21.88 12.76 -32.38
C ILE A 252 -23.27 13.19 -32.87
N SER A 253 -24.30 12.35 -32.73
CA SER A 253 -25.65 12.56 -33.29
C SER A 253 -26.45 13.72 -32.67
N ASP A 254 -25.92 14.44 -31.68
CA ASP A 254 -26.41 15.79 -31.35
C ASP A 254 -26.09 16.81 -32.49
N GLY A 255 -25.26 16.43 -33.46
CA GLY A 255 -25.07 17.08 -34.76
C GLY A 255 -25.51 16.16 -35.90
N THR A 256 -26.22 16.72 -36.89
CA THR A 256 -26.68 16.03 -38.11
C THR A 256 -25.52 15.42 -38.89
N VAL A 257 -25.46 14.09 -38.98
CA VAL A 257 -24.36 13.37 -39.64
C VAL A 257 -24.87 12.28 -40.59
N SER A 258 -24.26 12.20 -41.79
CA SER A 258 -24.55 11.27 -42.90
C SER A 258 -23.84 9.90 -42.77
N GLU A 259 -24.44 8.84 -43.32
CA GLU A 259 -24.06 7.42 -43.21
C GLU A 259 -22.78 6.96 -43.97
N ASP A 260 -21.74 7.78 -44.08
CA ASP A 260 -20.51 7.35 -44.80
C ASP A 260 -19.59 6.49 -43.92
N GLN A 261 -19.18 5.30 -44.40
CA GLN A 261 -18.32 4.36 -43.68
C GLN A 261 -16.91 4.92 -43.35
N GLN A 262 -16.39 5.86 -44.14
CA GLN A 262 -15.16 6.58 -43.82
C GLN A 262 -15.31 7.47 -42.58
N LEU A 263 -16.54 7.92 -42.33
CA LEU A 263 -16.85 8.74 -41.17
C LEU A 263 -16.78 7.94 -39.87
N ASP A 264 -17.11 6.64 -39.91
CA ASP A 264 -16.99 5.75 -38.74
C ASP A 264 -15.54 5.58 -38.29
N GLU A 265 -14.59 5.48 -39.23
CA GLU A 265 -13.17 5.36 -38.88
C GLU A 265 -12.62 6.64 -38.26
N LEU A 266 -12.98 7.79 -38.84
CA LEU A 266 -12.60 9.10 -38.35
C LEU A 266 -13.21 9.37 -36.97
N ALA A 267 -14.50 9.07 -36.79
CA ALA A 267 -15.23 9.20 -35.54
C ALA A 267 -14.57 8.37 -34.42
N MET A 268 -14.21 7.12 -34.70
CA MET A 268 -13.52 6.28 -33.73
C MET A 268 -12.11 6.78 -33.38
N ALA A 269 -11.39 7.38 -34.34
CA ALA A 269 -10.08 7.98 -34.10
C ALA A 269 -10.20 9.22 -33.20
N GLU A 270 -11.14 10.12 -33.50
CA GLU A 270 -11.44 11.30 -32.68
C GLU A 270 -11.91 10.91 -31.27
N PHE A 271 -12.81 9.92 -31.18
CA PHE A 271 -13.25 9.35 -29.91
C PHE A 271 -12.05 8.87 -29.09
N THR A 272 -11.15 8.09 -29.70
CA THR A 272 -9.95 7.59 -29.02
C THR A 272 -9.08 8.72 -28.49
N VAL A 273 -8.82 9.76 -29.29
CA VAL A 273 -8.04 10.93 -28.85
C VAL A 273 -8.69 11.63 -27.65
N ASN A 274 -10.01 11.85 -27.69
CA ASN A 274 -10.76 12.43 -26.59
C ASN A 274 -10.67 11.55 -25.32
N MET A 275 -10.82 10.23 -25.47
CA MET A 275 -10.71 9.28 -24.36
C MET A 275 -9.33 9.32 -23.69
N ARG A 276 -8.23 9.41 -24.47
CA ARG A 276 -6.87 9.50 -23.92
C ARG A 276 -6.71 10.69 -22.98
N SER A 277 -7.14 11.88 -23.41
CA SER A 277 -7.07 13.10 -22.59
C SER A 277 -7.91 12.98 -21.32
N GLN A 278 -9.12 12.42 -21.43
CA GLN A 278 -10.00 12.23 -20.28
C GLN A 278 -9.46 11.19 -19.28
N LEU A 279 -8.90 10.09 -19.77
CA LEU A 279 -8.29 9.05 -18.93
C LEU A 279 -7.04 9.55 -18.21
N GLU A 280 -6.17 10.31 -18.88
CA GLU A 280 -5.01 10.92 -18.20
C GLU A 280 -5.47 11.80 -17.02
N ASN A 281 -6.47 12.65 -17.27
CA ASN A 281 -7.05 13.51 -16.23
C ASN A 281 -7.70 12.70 -15.10
N ALA A 282 -8.43 11.63 -15.42
CA ALA A 282 -9.03 10.74 -14.43
C ALA A 282 -7.97 10.09 -13.53
N PHE A 283 -6.88 9.59 -14.13
CA PHE A 283 -5.80 8.93 -13.41
C PHE A 283 -5.04 9.92 -12.51
N VAL A 284 -4.75 11.13 -12.99
CA VAL A 284 -4.13 12.18 -12.18
C VAL A 284 -5.02 12.58 -11.01
N ARG A 285 -6.32 12.73 -11.23
CA ARG A 285 -7.28 13.04 -10.14
C ARG A 285 -7.38 11.92 -9.13
N SER A 286 -7.44 10.67 -9.57
CA SER A 286 -7.58 9.52 -8.67
C SER A 286 -6.33 9.28 -7.83
N LEU A 287 -5.14 9.43 -8.40
CA LEU A 287 -3.89 9.22 -7.68
C LEU A 287 -3.48 10.45 -6.85
N GLY A 288 -4.20 11.57 -6.98
CA GLY A 288 -3.91 12.84 -6.35
C GLY A 288 -2.75 13.60 -7.01
N ARG A 289 -2.54 14.85 -6.57
CA ARG A 289 -1.49 15.74 -7.13
C ARG A 289 -0.10 15.11 -7.09
N ASN A 290 0.18 14.32 -6.06
CA ASN A 290 1.46 13.64 -5.87
C ASN A 290 1.46 12.20 -6.42
N ARG A 291 0.42 11.76 -7.12
CA ARG A 291 0.28 10.39 -7.64
C ARG A 291 0.52 9.29 -6.61
N LEU A 292 0.37 9.59 -5.32
CA LEU A 292 0.60 8.69 -4.20
C LEU A 292 -0.74 8.47 -3.51
N PRO A 293 -1.22 7.23 -3.40
CA PRO A 293 -2.41 6.93 -2.62
C PRO A 293 -2.10 7.13 -1.13
N CYS A 294 -2.40 8.33 -0.61
CA CYS A 294 -2.14 8.70 0.78
C CYS A 294 -2.66 7.66 1.77
N LYS A 295 -3.78 7.01 1.48
CA LYS A 295 -4.36 5.95 2.31
C LYS A 295 -3.41 4.77 2.57
N CYS A 296 -2.67 4.31 1.56
CA CYS A 296 -1.73 3.20 1.69
C CYS A 296 -0.54 3.60 2.58
N PHE A 297 -0.06 4.83 2.38
CA PHE A 297 1.01 5.39 3.20
C PHE A 297 0.59 5.56 4.67
N VAL A 298 -0.59 6.11 4.90
CA VAL A 298 -1.17 6.29 6.24
C VAL A 298 -1.29 4.95 6.98
N ALA A 299 -1.73 3.89 6.30
CA ALA A 299 -1.79 2.55 6.90
C ALA A 299 -0.41 1.99 7.27
N SER A 300 0.63 2.24 6.46
CA SER A 300 2.00 1.82 6.78
C SER A 300 2.58 2.52 8.01
N VAL A 301 2.17 3.76 8.28
CA VAL A 301 2.70 4.58 9.41
C VAL A 301 1.96 4.32 10.72
N MET A 302 0.77 3.72 10.69
CA MET A 302 -0.02 3.46 11.91
C MET A 302 0.73 2.75 13.04
N PRO A 303 1.53 1.71 12.79
CA PRO A 303 2.31 1.07 13.85
C PRO A 303 3.32 2.00 14.53
N LEU A 304 3.89 2.96 13.79
CA LEU A 304 4.79 3.96 14.35
C LEU A 304 4.04 4.89 15.31
N LEU A 305 2.81 5.28 14.96
CA LEU A 305 1.96 6.09 15.83
C LEU A 305 1.66 5.34 17.14
N GLY A 306 1.29 4.06 17.07
CA GLY A 306 1.04 3.24 18.26
C GLY A 306 2.26 3.16 19.18
N ASN A 307 3.44 2.91 18.61
CA ASN A 307 4.70 2.89 19.36
C ASN A 307 5.00 4.25 20.02
N MET A 308 4.79 5.35 19.29
CA MET A 308 4.97 6.70 19.84
C MET A 308 4.02 6.99 21.01
N LEU A 309 2.76 6.57 20.90
CA LEU A 309 1.77 6.71 21.98
C LEU A 309 2.13 5.86 23.20
N ASP A 310 2.67 4.65 23.02
CA ASP A 310 3.16 3.84 24.13
C ASP A 310 4.30 4.53 24.90
N TYR A 311 5.30 5.06 24.18
CA TYR A 311 6.38 5.82 24.81
C TYR A 311 5.86 7.05 25.57
N LEU A 312 4.95 7.79 24.94
CA LEU A 312 4.38 8.99 25.53
C LEU A 312 3.57 8.67 26.79
N ALA A 313 2.75 7.63 26.74
CA ALA A 313 1.94 7.20 27.88
C ALA A 313 2.81 6.75 29.06
N ALA A 314 3.91 6.05 28.78
CA ALA A 314 4.87 5.63 29.81
C ALA A 314 5.58 6.82 30.47
N ASP A 315 6.03 7.79 29.67
CA ASP A 315 6.68 9.01 30.18
C ASP A 315 5.73 9.84 31.05
N LEU A 316 4.50 10.06 30.58
CA LEU A 316 3.48 10.80 31.32
C LEU A 316 3.15 10.15 32.67
N ARG A 317 3.00 8.82 32.69
CA ARG A 317 2.75 8.09 33.94
C ARG A 317 3.95 8.18 34.89
N MET A 318 5.17 8.11 34.37
CA MET A 318 6.37 8.27 35.20
C MET A 318 6.43 9.67 35.83
N GLN A 319 6.11 10.72 35.07
CA GLN A 319 6.02 12.07 35.60
C GLN A 319 4.97 12.19 36.70
N GLN A 320 3.80 11.55 36.55
CA GLN A 320 2.76 11.52 37.58
C GLN A 320 3.21 10.81 38.86
N LEU A 321 3.97 9.71 38.76
CA LEU A 321 4.53 9.01 39.91
C LEU A 321 5.56 9.87 40.66
N ILE A 322 6.43 10.58 39.94
CA ILE A 322 7.39 11.51 40.54
C ILE A 322 6.65 12.68 41.21
N ALA A 323 5.61 13.20 40.56
CA ALA A 323 4.80 14.30 41.03
C ALA A 323 4.01 13.99 42.31
N GLN A 324 3.55 12.75 42.47
CA GLN A 324 2.95 12.30 43.72
C GLN A 324 3.92 12.40 44.91
N GLY A 325 5.23 12.50 44.66
CA GLY A 325 6.25 12.81 45.66
C GLY A 325 6.65 14.30 45.79
N GLY A 326 6.20 15.19 44.89
CA GLY A 326 6.72 16.57 44.78
C GLY A 326 5.74 17.68 44.35
N GLY A 327 4.44 17.39 44.22
CA GLY A 327 3.43 18.30 43.67
C GLY A 327 3.20 18.07 42.17
N PRO A 328 1.96 18.24 41.67
CA PRO A 328 1.61 17.97 40.27
C PRO A 328 2.36 18.92 39.31
N PRO A 329 3.03 18.42 38.25
CA PRO A 329 3.53 19.27 37.18
C PRO A 329 2.36 20.01 36.54
N SER A 330 2.61 21.22 36.05
CA SER A 330 1.57 21.93 35.33
C SER A 330 1.25 21.18 34.03
N ILE A 331 -0.02 21.15 33.65
CA ILE A 331 -0.47 20.56 32.36
C ILE A 331 0.31 21.18 31.19
N ALA A 332 0.73 22.44 31.31
CA ALA A 332 1.52 23.13 30.29
C ALA A 332 2.91 22.52 30.11
N ASP A 333 3.61 22.20 31.20
CA ASP A 333 4.95 21.58 31.15
C ASP A 333 4.88 20.19 30.52
N THR A 334 3.84 19.43 30.89
CA THR A 334 3.54 18.13 30.33
C THR A 334 3.27 18.22 28.83
N LEU A 335 2.41 19.15 28.40
CA LEU A 335 2.12 19.36 26.97
C LEU A 335 3.36 19.83 26.18
N GLN A 336 4.21 20.66 26.78
CA GLN A 336 5.44 21.11 26.16
C GLN A 336 6.45 19.96 25.99
N HIS A 337 6.59 19.08 26.99
CA HIS A 337 7.42 17.88 26.90
C HIS A 337 6.89 16.88 25.87
N VAL A 338 5.56 16.69 25.81
CA VAL A 338 4.89 15.87 24.79
C VAL A 338 5.17 16.44 23.40
N ALA A 339 4.96 17.75 23.21
CA ALA A 339 5.21 18.42 21.95
C ALA A 339 6.69 18.32 21.54
N ALA A 340 7.62 18.51 22.47
CA ALA A 340 9.05 18.36 22.20
C ALA A 340 9.44 16.92 21.84
N SER A 341 8.89 15.92 22.54
CA SER A 341 9.14 14.50 22.26
C SER A 341 8.55 14.08 20.92
N ILE A 342 7.35 14.54 20.60
CA ILE A 342 6.71 14.35 19.29
C ILE A 342 7.59 15.02 18.23
N VAL A 343 7.93 16.30 18.36
CA VAL A 343 8.75 16.99 17.37
C VAL A 343 10.10 16.29 17.21
N PHE A 344 10.79 15.91 18.28
CA PHE A 344 12.12 15.32 18.18
C PHE A 344 12.12 13.90 17.58
N ARG A 345 11.09 13.09 17.83
CA ARG A 345 11.03 11.69 17.38
C ARG A 345 10.23 11.50 16.08
N VAL A 346 9.17 12.29 15.92
CA VAL A 346 8.31 12.28 14.74
C VAL A 346 8.93 13.10 13.62
N SER A 347 9.61 14.21 13.91
CA SER A 347 10.18 15.02 12.83
C SER A 347 11.24 14.28 12.04
N PRO A 348 12.20 13.52 12.59
CA PRO A 348 13.15 12.78 11.75
C PRO A 348 12.48 11.69 10.90
N ALA A 349 11.46 11.02 11.43
CA ALA A 349 10.71 10.01 10.67
C ALA A 349 9.85 10.65 9.57
N LEU A 350 9.11 11.72 9.88
CA LEU A 350 8.29 12.46 8.92
C LEU A 350 9.14 13.27 7.94
N LEU A 351 10.25 13.86 8.37
CA LEU A 351 11.22 14.58 7.55
C LEU A 351 11.99 13.60 6.67
N GLY A 352 12.38 12.43 7.20
CA GLY A 352 12.95 11.34 6.42
C GLY A 352 11.99 10.90 5.33
N ILE A 353 10.74 10.63 5.68
CA ILE A 353 9.66 10.32 4.72
C ILE A 353 9.42 11.47 3.73
N SER A 354 9.42 12.72 4.19
CA SER A 354 9.09 13.89 3.36
C SER A 354 10.21 14.26 2.42
N LEU A 355 11.47 14.26 2.89
CA LEU A 355 12.68 14.43 2.09
C LEU A 355 12.82 13.27 1.11
N PHE A 356 12.53 12.05 1.54
CA PHE A 356 12.56 10.88 0.68
C PHE A 356 11.47 10.91 -0.39
N ASN A 357 10.25 11.32 -0.02
CA ASN A 357 9.19 11.59 -0.99
C ASN A 357 9.64 12.69 -1.95
N LEU A 358 10.23 13.80 -1.47
CA LEU A 358 10.78 14.86 -2.32
C LEU A 358 11.84 14.33 -3.30
N CYS A 359 12.79 13.51 -2.82
CA CYS A 359 13.87 12.94 -3.62
C CYS A 359 13.37 11.90 -4.63
N ALA A 360 12.37 11.08 -4.27
CA ALA A 360 11.70 10.17 -5.19
C ALA A 360 10.83 10.91 -6.22
N PHE A 361 10.40 12.14 -5.92
CA PHE A 361 9.53 12.95 -6.77
C PHE A 361 10.26 13.89 -7.73
N MET A 362 11.41 14.43 -7.32
CA MET A 362 12.24 15.32 -8.12
C MET A 362 12.48 14.84 -9.56
N PRO A 363 12.65 13.52 -9.85
CA PRO A 363 12.82 13.05 -11.22
C PRO A 363 11.59 13.21 -12.12
N GLY A 364 10.37 13.22 -11.55
CA GLY A 364 9.13 13.36 -12.32
C GLY A 364 8.77 14.80 -12.67
N ILE A 365 9.27 15.78 -11.90
CA ILE A 365 9.03 17.21 -12.12
C ILE A 365 10.17 17.84 -12.90
N LEU A 366 11.44 17.42 -12.69
CA LEU A 366 12.58 18.14 -13.24
C LEU A 366 13.13 17.65 -14.58
N LEU A 367 12.92 16.40 -15.04
CA LEU A 367 13.36 16.00 -16.40
C LEU A 367 12.73 14.66 -16.85
N PRO A 368 11.74 14.67 -17.76
CA PRO A 368 11.18 13.44 -18.33
C PRO A 368 12.13 12.69 -19.30
N THR A 369 13.26 13.29 -19.69
CA THR A 369 14.02 12.87 -20.89
C THR A 369 15.38 12.24 -20.63
N CYS A 370 15.90 12.20 -19.38
CA CYS A 370 17.25 11.69 -19.12
C CYS A 370 17.28 10.49 -18.15
N PRO A 371 17.23 9.24 -18.65
CA PRO A 371 17.44 8.03 -17.82
C PRO A 371 18.82 7.97 -17.16
N HIS A 372 19.82 8.71 -17.67
CA HIS A 372 21.18 8.75 -17.08
C HIS A 372 21.24 9.44 -15.71
N ILE A 373 20.37 10.41 -15.42
CA ILE A 373 20.38 11.13 -14.14
C ILE A 373 19.85 10.22 -13.00
N TRP A 374 18.91 9.32 -13.30
CA TRP A 374 18.44 8.31 -12.35
C TRP A 374 19.56 7.36 -11.91
N SER A 375 20.42 6.95 -12.84
CA SER A 375 21.62 6.19 -12.52
C SER A 375 22.52 6.98 -11.58
N LEU A 376 22.72 8.28 -11.82
CA LEU A 376 23.50 9.15 -10.96
C LEU A 376 22.89 9.29 -9.55
N SER A 377 21.60 9.56 -9.38
CA SER A 377 21.01 9.71 -8.04
C SER A 377 21.11 8.42 -7.21
N LEU A 378 20.94 7.26 -7.85
CA LEU A 378 21.15 5.96 -7.22
C LEU A 378 22.64 5.72 -6.88
N HIS A 379 23.56 6.11 -7.76
CA HIS A 379 25.01 5.96 -7.56
C HIS A 379 25.62 6.96 -6.56
N PHE A 380 25.06 8.17 -6.43
CA PHE A 380 25.64 9.24 -5.61
C PHE A 380 25.00 9.35 -4.22
N ILE A 381 23.76 8.89 -4.02
CA ILE A 381 23.09 8.99 -2.72
C ILE A 381 22.75 7.60 -2.16
N GLY A 382 22.15 6.73 -2.96
CA GLY A 382 21.73 5.39 -2.51
C GLY A 382 22.90 4.43 -2.28
N PHE A 383 23.79 4.31 -3.27
CA PHE A 383 24.94 3.40 -3.20
C PHE A 383 25.93 3.76 -2.09
N PRO A 384 26.28 5.04 -1.85
CA PRO A 384 27.17 5.41 -0.76
C PRO A 384 26.54 5.21 0.61
N LEU A 385 25.23 5.43 0.78
CA LEU A 385 24.56 5.12 2.06
C LEU A 385 24.48 3.61 2.34
N ILE A 386 24.17 2.82 1.32
CA ILE A 386 24.11 1.35 1.44
C ILE A 386 25.52 0.79 1.64
N ALA A 387 26.52 1.26 0.89
CA ALA A 387 27.92 0.89 1.06
C ALA A 387 28.47 1.34 2.41
N TYR A 388 28.16 2.56 2.86
CA TYR A 388 28.55 3.05 4.18
C TYR A 388 27.91 2.22 5.29
N ALA A 389 26.62 1.91 5.22
CA ALA A 389 25.96 1.08 6.21
C ALA A 389 26.42 -0.38 6.18
N ALA A 390 26.79 -0.92 5.01
CA ALA A 390 27.37 -2.25 4.86
C ALA A 390 28.81 -2.31 5.39
N VAL A 391 29.64 -1.32 5.08
CA VAL A 391 31.02 -1.20 5.59
C VAL A 391 31.02 -0.95 7.10
N TYR A 392 30.13 -0.10 7.60
CA TYR A 392 29.96 0.13 9.03
C TYR A 392 29.45 -1.13 9.74
N SER A 393 28.48 -1.84 9.15
CA SER A 393 28.02 -3.14 9.65
C SER A 393 29.11 -4.21 9.64
N PHE A 394 30.01 -4.21 8.65
CA PHE A 394 31.12 -5.14 8.55
C PHE A 394 32.18 -4.85 9.61
N HIS A 395 32.61 -3.59 9.74
CA HIS A 395 33.58 -3.18 10.77
C HIS A 395 33.06 -3.40 12.18
N LEU A 396 31.77 -3.17 12.43
CA LEU A 396 31.18 -3.39 13.75
C LEU A 396 31.07 -4.88 14.10
N VAL A 397 30.89 -5.75 13.10
CA VAL A 397 30.95 -7.21 13.27
C VAL A 397 32.38 -7.70 13.46
N GLU A 398 33.34 -7.14 12.74
CA GLU A 398 34.77 -7.46 12.91
C GLU A 398 35.28 -7.03 14.28
N TYR A 399 34.86 -5.85 14.74
CA TYR A 399 35.10 -5.35 16.10
C TYR A 399 34.51 -6.29 17.16
N MET A 400 33.25 -6.71 17.03
CA MET A 400 32.64 -7.67 17.96
C MET A 400 33.31 -9.06 17.92
N ARG A 401 33.88 -9.47 16.78
CA ARG A 401 34.69 -10.69 16.66
C ARG A 401 36.01 -10.58 17.43
N GLU A 402 36.70 -9.44 17.30
CA GLU A 402 37.96 -9.18 18.02
C GLU A 402 37.78 -9.12 19.53
N GLN A 403 36.58 -8.76 20.01
CA GLN A 403 36.22 -8.75 21.43
C GLN A 403 35.74 -10.13 21.95
N GLU A 404 35.79 -11.20 21.15
CA GLU A 404 35.29 -12.55 21.49
C GLU A 404 33.81 -12.60 21.95
N VAL A 405 32.99 -11.62 21.55
CA VAL A 405 31.60 -11.46 22.03
C VAL A 405 30.63 -12.47 21.39
N ILE A 406 30.97 -13.03 20.22
CA ILE A 406 30.05 -13.86 19.43
C ILE A 406 30.74 -15.14 18.92
N PRO A 407 30.18 -16.35 19.14
CA PRO A 407 30.75 -17.60 18.63
C PRO A 407 30.64 -17.72 17.08
N ASP A 408 31.67 -18.29 16.45
CA ASP A 408 31.90 -18.33 14.99
C ASP A 408 30.73 -18.82 14.11
N TRP A 409 29.80 -19.62 14.64
CA TRP A 409 28.67 -20.14 13.86
C TRP A 409 27.51 -19.13 13.73
N GLN A 410 27.36 -18.20 14.68
CA GLN A 410 26.36 -17.13 14.61
C GLN A 410 26.73 -16.10 13.53
N TYR A 411 28.03 -15.91 13.27
CA TYR A 411 28.57 -15.13 12.15
C TYR A 411 28.07 -15.63 10.79
N VAL A 412 28.07 -16.96 10.57
CA VAL A 412 27.61 -17.57 9.31
C VAL A 412 26.10 -17.40 9.13
N LEU A 413 25.32 -17.51 10.20
CA LEU A 413 23.86 -17.34 10.15
C LEU A 413 23.44 -15.89 9.87
N LEU A 414 24.11 -14.91 10.48
CA LEU A 414 23.84 -13.49 10.23
C LEU A 414 24.25 -13.08 8.81
N ALA A 415 25.43 -13.49 8.34
CA ALA A 415 25.86 -13.24 6.96
C ALA A 415 24.98 -13.96 5.93
N ALA A 416 24.56 -15.21 6.21
CA ALA A 416 23.62 -15.94 5.36
C ALA A 416 22.23 -15.29 5.35
N ALA A 417 21.73 -14.76 6.47
CA ALA A 417 20.46 -14.05 6.52
C ALA A 417 20.49 -12.77 5.68
N ASP A 418 21.60 -12.03 5.68
CA ASP A 418 21.79 -10.85 4.83
C ASP A 418 21.87 -11.22 3.35
N ILE A 419 22.61 -12.28 2.99
CA ILE A 419 22.67 -12.81 1.61
C ILE A 419 21.30 -13.34 1.17
N ILE A 420 20.59 -14.07 2.02
CA ILE A 420 19.25 -14.59 1.73
C ILE A 420 18.26 -13.44 1.58
N ALA A 421 18.29 -12.41 2.43
CA ALA A 421 17.42 -11.25 2.29
C ALA A 421 17.67 -10.50 0.97
N VAL A 422 18.94 -10.29 0.60
CA VAL A 422 19.33 -9.66 -0.67
C VAL A 422 18.95 -10.54 -1.86
N VAL A 423 19.22 -11.84 -1.82
CA VAL A 423 18.87 -12.81 -2.88
C VAL A 423 17.36 -12.96 -3.02
N TRP A 424 16.61 -12.96 -1.92
CA TRP A 424 15.15 -13.04 -1.91
C TRP A 424 14.52 -11.75 -2.44
N MET A 425 15.11 -10.58 -2.14
CA MET A 425 14.74 -9.31 -2.79
C MET A 425 15.05 -9.31 -4.28
N CYS A 426 16.17 -9.91 -4.72
CA CYS A 426 16.49 -10.10 -6.14
C CYS A 426 15.53 -11.09 -6.84
N PHE A 427 15.05 -12.12 -6.13
CA PHE A 427 14.07 -13.07 -6.64
C PHE A 427 12.66 -12.47 -6.76
N LEU A 428 12.25 -11.60 -5.84
CA LEU A 428 11.03 -10.79 -5.97
C LEU A 428 11.13 -9.77 -7.12
N TYR A 429 12.35 -9.48 -7.60
CA TYR A 429 12.63 -8.61 -8.73
C TYR A 429 12.58 -9.32 -10.09
N ARG A 430 12.43 -10.66 -10.12
CA ARG A 430 12.09 -11.36 -11.37
C ARG A 430 10.59 -11.18 -11.65
N PRO A 431 10.19 -10.72 -12.85
CA PRO A 431 8.79 -10.75 -13.23
C PRO A 431 8.32 -12.21 -13.21
N VAL A 432 7.45 -12.56 -12.26
CA VAL A 432 6.84 -13.87 -12.18
C VAL A 432 5.79 -13.95 -13.29
N GLY A 433 6.24 -14.24 -14.51
CA GLY A 433 5.41 -14.81 -15.56
C GLY A 433 5.17 -16.28 -15.24
N ARG A 434 4.24 -16.58 -14.33
CA ARG A 434 3.68 -17.92 -14.19
C ARG A 434 2.18 -17.85 -14.40
N GLU A 435 1.73 -18.44 -15.51
CA GLU A 435 0.33 -18.72 -15.78
C GLU A 435 -0.26 -19.53 -14.61
N PHE A 436 -1.22 -18.93 -13.92
CA PHE A 436 -2.05 -19.62 -12.95
C PHE A 436 -3.08 -20.48 -13.72
N ARG A 437 -2.81 -21.78 -13.87
CA ARG A 437 -3.83 -22.76 -14.25
C ARG A 437 -4.78 -22.97 -13.08
N ILE A 438 -5.95 -22.35 -13.15
CA ILE A 438 -7.05 -22.61 -12.22
C ILE A 438 -7.66 -23.97 -12.62
N ARG A 439 -7.61 -24.96 -11.71
CA ARG A 439 -8.40 -26.19 -11.84
C ARG A 439 -9.88 -25.82 -11.75
N GLN A 440 -10.63 -26.09 -12.81
CA GLN A 440 -12.09 -25.98 -12.84
C GLN A 440 -12.70 -26.89 -11.76
N ALA A 441 -13.51 -26.31 -10.88
CA ALA A 441 -14.43 -27.08 -10.04
C ALA A 441 -15.60 -27.57 -10.90
N GLY A 442 -16.06 -28.79 -10.62
CA GLY A 442 -17.04 -29.52 -11.42
C GLY A 442 -18.43 -28.86 -11.52
N PRO A 443 -19.30 -29.44 -12.37
CA PRO A 443 -20.54 -28.81 -12.83
C PRO A 443 -21.52 -28.60 -11.67
N VAL A 444 -21.92 -27.33 -11.46
CA VAL A 444 -23.04 -26.97 -10.60
C VAL A 444 -24.31 -27.03 -11.44
N THR A 445 -25.24 -27.88 -11.01
CA THR A 445 -26.56 -28.06 -11.61
C THR A 445 -27.37 -26.77 -11.61
N ALA A 446 -27.96 -26.45 -12.76
CA ALA A 446 -28.70 -25.24 -13.03
C ALA A 446 -29.96 -25.11 -12.15
N VAL A 447 -30.13 -23.93 -11.54
CA VAL A 447 -31.42 -23.46 -11.03
C VAL A 447 -31.85 -22.29 -11.92
N GLU A 448 -32.96 -22.52 -12.62
CA GLU A 448 -33.68 -21.59 -13.48
C GLU A 448 -34.47 -20.59 -12.63
N ASN A 449 -34.24 -19.29 -12.88
CA ASN A 449 -34.97 -18.08 -12.48
C ASN A 449 -33.95 -17.00 -12.09
N SER A 450 -33.44 -16.28 -13.08
CA SER A 450 -32.32 -15.34 -12.96
C SER A 450 -32.63 -14.16 -12.03
N PRO A 451 -32.08 -14.12 -10.80
CA PRO A 451 -31.89 -12.86 -10.11
C PRO A 451 -30.69 -12.18 -10.75
N ILE A 452 -30.71 -10.85 -10.77
CA ILE A 452 -29.51 -10.04 -11.00
C ILE A 452 -28.38 -10.58 -10.10
N PHE A 453 -27.32 -11.13 -10.71
CA PHE A 453 -26.15 -11.65 -9.99
C PHE A 453 -25.36 -10.47 -9.42
N SER A 454 -25.79 -9.96 -8.27
CA SER A 454 -25.01 -9.02 -7.47
C SER A 454 -24.08 -9.84 -6.57
N CYS A 455 -22.77 -9.75 -6.79
CA CYS A 455 -21.80 -10.31 -5.86
C CYS A 455 -21.62 -9.32 -4.70
N ARG A 456 -21.99 -9.72 -3.48
CA ARG A 456 -21.73 -8.93 -2.28
C ARG A 456 -20.33 -9.33 -1.79
N ILE A 457 -19.39 -8.38 -1.86
CA ILE A 457 -18.00 -8.55 -1.38
C ILE A 457 -17.90 -8.07 0.06
#